data_AF-A0A538A8F2-F1
#
_entry.id   AF-A0A538A8F2-F1
#
_cell.length_a   1.000
_cell.length_b   1.000
_cell.length_c   1.000
_cell.angle_alpha   90.00
_cell.angle_beta   90.00
_cell.angle_gamma   90.00
#
_symmetry.space_group_name_H-M   'P 1'
#
loop_
_entity.id
_entity.type
_entity.pdbx_description
1 polymer ?
#
loop_
_entity_poly.entity_id
_entity_poly.type
_entity_poly.pdbx_seq_one_letter_code
_entity_poly.pdbx_strand_id
1 'polypeptide(L)'
;MSGVDWMRDLRGARVGAVLAVAAAVGFLVWILFIHDSGNESTSHGAKSQGPVAASPDDLAAAADKAGHPVYWAGPQDHTTLELTITKDGRSYVRYLPPAVDIADPQPKYLTIGTYPFKRAYHALKVQSQKPGEVVEHTSDGGLVVSNQSSPTSVYIGYRNQDVQIEVFDPDPRRALSLATSGDVQPAG
;
A
#
# COMPACT_ATOMS: atom_id res chain seq x y z
N MET A 1 -37.21 40.45 -2.19
CA MET A 1 -35.76 40.71 -2.08
C MET A 1 -35.21 39.87 -0.93
N SER A 2 -34.01 39.35 -1.14
CA SER A 2 -33.39 38.09 -0.69
C SER A 2 -33.33 37.73 0.80
N GLY A 3 -33.37 36.41 1.04
CA GLY A 3 -32.38 35.68 1.83
C GLY A 3 -32.76 35.34 3.28
N VAL A 4 -32.40 34.20 3.86
CA VAL A 4 -31.80 32.96 3.39
C VAL A 4 -32.22 31.90 4.43
N ASP A 5 -32.51 30.69 3.96
CA ASP A 5 -32.90 29.52 4.73
C ASP A 5 -31.64 28.86 5.36
N TRP A 6 -31.49 28.95 6.69
CA TRP A 6 -30.41 28.30 7.44
C TRP A 6 -30.99 27.64 8.69
N MET A 7 -31.56 26.44 8.51
CA MET A 7 -31.72 25.49 9.59
C MET A 7 -31.22 24.12 9.14
N ARG A 8 -29.94 23.85 9.43
CA ARG A 8 -29.43 22.50 9.71
C ARG A 8 -28.48 22.55 10.90
N ASP A 9 -29.00 22.03 12.01
CA ASP A 9 -28.43 21.90 13.34
C ASP A 9 -27.07 21.19 13.41
N LEU A 10 -26.13 21.89 14.03
CA LEU A 10 -25.37 21.51 15.23
C LEU A 10 -25.16 20.00 15.54
N ARG A 11 -23.94 19.52 15.23
CA ARG A 11 -23.08 18.72 16.15
C ARG A 11 -21.63 19.10 15.81
N GLY A 12 -20.93 19.94 16.56
CA GLY A 12 -20.52 19.70 17.95
C GLY A 12 -19.08 19.19 17.93
N ALA A 13 -18.12 20.07 18.23
CA ALA A 13 -16.70 19.74 18.28
C ALA A 13 -16.40 18.58 19.26
N ARG A 14 -15.63 17.60 18.77
CA ARG A 14 -14.75 16.69 19.54
C ARG A 14 -13.51 16.52 18.64
N VAL A 15 -12.44 17.29 18.81
CA VAL A 15 -11.30 17.02 19.72
C VAL A 15 -10.99 15.53 19.84
N GLY A 16 -9.78 15.14 19.43
CA GLY A 16 -9.08 13.96 19.96
C GLY A 16 -8.92 12.79 18.99
N ALA A 17 -7.71 12.69 18.43
CA ALA A 17 -7.00 11.45 18.12
C ALA A 17 -7.76 10.27 17.49
N VAL A 18 -7.63 10.11 16.15
CA VAL A 18 -7.53 8.78 15.51
C VAL A 18 -6.51 8.86 14.36
N LEU A 19 -5.24 9.14 14.68
CA LEU A 19 -4.15 9.07 13.69
C LEU A 19 -3.46 7.69 13.65
N ALA A 20 -4.09 6.64 14.18
CA ALA A 20 -3.42 5.35 14.28
C ALA A 20 -4.37 4.13 14.23
N VAL A 21 -5.30 4.10 13.25
CA VAL A 21 -6.00 2.86 12.82
C VAL A 21 -6.38 2.87 11.31
N ALA A 22 -6.38 4.02 10.62
CA ALA A 22 -6.93 4.11 9.27
C ALA A 22 -6.05 3.60 8.10
N ALA A 23 -4.85 3.05 8.35
CA ALA A 23 -4.00 2.50 7.28
C ALA A 23 -4.24 1.01 7.00
N ALA A 24 -4.87 0.26 7.92
CA ALA A 24 -5.17 -1.17 7.73
C ALA A 24 -6.59 -1.44 7.17
N VAL A 25 -7.45 -0.42 7.09
CA VAL A 25 -8.80 -0.53 6.49
C VAL A 25 -8.83 -0.04 5.04
N GLY A 26 -7.77 0.65 4.59
CA GLY A 26 -7.71 1.26 3.26
C GLY A 26 -7.85 0.25 2.11
N PHE A 27 -7.48 -1.01 2.33
CA PHE A 27 -7.52 -2.03 1.28
C PHE A 27 -8.95 -2.45 0.90
N LEU A 28 -9.87 -2.56 1.86
CA LEU A 28 -11.26 -2.95 1.57
C LEU A 28 -12.11 -1.77 1.08
N VAL A 29 -11.83 -0.55 1.55
CA VAL A 29 -12.62 0.63 1.15
C VAL A 29 -12.21 1.14 -0.24
N TRP A 30 -10.95 0.97 -0.65
CA TRP A 30 -10.50 1.45 -1.97
C TRP A 30 -11.06 0.63 -3.14
N ILE A 31 -11.29 -0.67 -2.95
CA ILE A 31 -11.85 -1.56 -4.01
C ILE A 31 -13.28 -1.15 -4.41
N LEU A 32 -14.05 -0.49 -3.55
CA LEU A 32 -15.41 -0.04 -3.86
C LEU A 32 -15.49 1.30 -4.61
N PHE A 33 -14.39 2.05 -4.76
CA PHE A 33 -14.38 3.37 -5.40
C PHE A 33 -13.78 3.40 -6.81
N ILE A 34 -13.49 2.24 -7.43
CA ILE A 34 -13.04 2.16 -8.84
C ILE A 34 -14.22 2.09 -9.84
N HIS A 35 -15.47 2.22 -9.36
CA HIS A 35 -16.62 2.42 -10.24
C HIS A 35 -17.23 3.81 -10.02
N ASP A 36 -16.79 4.80 -10.81
CA ASP A 36 -17.71 5.84 -11.28
C ASP A 36 -17.27 6.42 -12.63
N SER A 37 -18.02 5.97 -13.65
CA SER A 37 -18.68 6.77 -14.69
C SER A 37 -17.88 7.71 -15.58
N GLY A 38 -17.89 7.39 -16.87
CA GLY A 38 -17.60 8.35 -17.92
C GLY A 38 -18.62 9.49 -17.95
N ASN A 39 -18.12 10.71 -18.09
CA ASN A 39 -18.66 11.67 -19.04
C ASN A 39 -17.53 12.62 -19.46
N GLU A 40 -17.52 12.95 -20.74
CA GLU A 40 -16.45 13.70 -21.37
C GLU A 40 -16.39 15.14 -20.85
N SER A 41 -15.22 15.55 -20.38
CA SER A 41 -14.80 16.95 -20.31
C SER A 41 -13.28 16.99 -20.28
N THR A 42 -12.72 17.67 -21.28
CA THR A 42 -11.31 17.92 -21.50
C THR A 42 -10.66 18.58 -20.28
N SER A 43 -9.97 17.78 -19.47
CA SER A 43 -8.92 18.28 -18.58
C SER A 43 -7.68 17.40 -18.77
N HIS A 44 -6.55 18.01 -19.11
CA HIS A 44 -5.25 17.36 -19.17
C HIS A 44 -4.71 17.13 -17.75
N GLY A 45 -5.49 16.48 -16.90
CA GLY A 45 -5.05 15.95 -15.61
C GLY A 45 -4.67 14.50 -15.82
N ALA A 46 -3.40 14.16 -15.58
CA ALA A 46 -2.92 12.78 -15.64
C ALA A 46 -3.89 11.85 -14.90
N LYS A 47 -4.62 11.02 -15.65
CA LYS A 47 -5.39 9.91 -15.08
C LYS A 47 -4.38 9.06 -14.30
N SER A 48 -4.74 8.63 -13.09
CA SER A 48 -3.98 7.55 -12.44
C SER A 48 -3.93 6.42 -13.47
N GLN A 49 -2.73 5.99 -13.86
CA GLN A 49 -2.63 4.81 -14.70
C GLN A 49 -3.21 3.67 -13.86
N GLY A 50 -4.26 3.02 -14.37
CA GLY A 50 -4.82 1.85 -13.70
C GLY A 50 -3.78 0.73 -13.62
N PRO A 51 -4.13 -0.43 -13.06
CA PRO A 51 -3.22 -1.56 -13.02
C PRO A 51 -2.72 -1.92 -14.43
N VAL A 52 -1.41 -2.13 -14.58
CA VAL A 52 -0.77 -2.53 -15.84
C VAL A 52 0.12 -3.73 -15.62
N ALA A 53 0.24 -4.60 -16.64
CA ALA A 53 1.29 -5.61 -16.64
C ALA A 53 2.67 -4.91 -16.60
N ALA A 54 3.62 -5.49 -15.87
CA ALA A 54 4.93 -4.91 -15.66
C ALA A 54 6.05 -5.95 -15.79
N SER A 55 7.23 -5.47 -16.13
CA SER A 55 8.51 -6.16 -15.99
C SER A 55 9.31 -5.56 -14.82
N PRO A 56 10.39 -6.22 -14.35
CA PRO A 56 11.31 -5.61 -13.39
C PRO A 56 11.83 -4.23 -13.85
N ASP A 57 12.14 -4.07 -15.14
CA ASP A 57 12.60 -2.79 -15.70
C ASP A 57 11.52 -1.70 -15.62
N ASP A 58 10.24 -2.06 -15.78
CA ASP A 58 9.13 -1.12 -15.59
C ASP A 58 8.99 -0.68 -14.13
N LEU A 59 9.28 -1.57 -13.17
CA LEU A 59 9.28 -1.23 -11.74
C LEU A 59 10.41 -0.24 -11.41
N ALA A 60 11.60 -0.44 -11.99
CA ALA A 60 12.74 0.46 -11.83
C ALA A 60 12.46 1.84 -12.42
N ALA A 61 11.95 1.88 -13.66
CA ALA A 61 11.54 3.13 -14.31
C ALA A 61 10.43 3.85 -13.52
N ALA A 62 9.52 3.11 -12.89
CA ALA A 62 8.51 3.68 -12.01
C ALA A 62 9.12 4.28 -10.74
N ALA A 63 10.11 3.63 -10.12
CA ALA A 63 10.83 4.15 -8.96
C ALA A 63 11.56 5.48 -9.30
N ASP A 64 12.27 5.53 -10.42
CA ASP A 64 12.95 6.74 -10.90
C ASP A 64 11.97 7.89 -11.10
N LYS A 65 10.82 7.62 -11.73
CA LYS A 65 9.78 8.61 -11.96
C LYS A 65 9.13 9.10 -10.67
N ALA A 66 8.97 8.21 -9.69
CA ALA A 66 8.34 8.54 -8.41
C ALA A 66 9.28 9.30 -7.46
N GLY A 67 10.60 9.19 -7.66
CA GLY A 67 11.60 9.82 -6.79
C GLY A 67 11.76 9.12 -5.43
N HIS A 68 11.23 7.90 -5.31
CA HIS A 68 11.41 7.01 -4.17
C HIS A 68 11.38 5.55 -4.64
N PRO A 69 11.91 4.60 -3.86
CA PRO A 69 11.90 3.19 -4.24
C PRO A 69 10.49 2.65 -4.51
N VAL A 70 10.42 1.67 -5.41
CA VAL A 70 9.31 0.73 -5.53
C VAL A 70 9.82 -0.60 -5.01
N TYR A 71 9.23 -1.11 -3.93
CA TYR A 71 9.60 -2.42 -3.39
C TYR A 71 8.83 -3.54 -4.07
N TRP A 72 9.49 -4.70 -4.19
CA TRP A 72 8.94 -5.93 -4.72
C TRP A 72 9.64 -7.14 -4.06
N ALA A 73 9.10 -8.34 -4.22
CA ALA A 73 9.61 -9.59 -3.63
C ALA A 73 10.48 -10.41 -4.62
N GLY A 74 11.12 -9.74 -5.58
CA GLY A 74 11.86 -10.40 -6.64
C GLY A 74 10.97 -11.21 -7.61
N PRO A 75 11.57 -11.98 -8.52
CA PRO A 75 10.85 -12.90 -9.39
C PRO A 75 10.10 -13.97 -8.57
N GLN A 76 8.87 -14.26 -8.96
CA GLN A 76 8.10 -15.38 -8.41
C GLN A 76 7.68 -16.30 -9.55
N ASP A 77 7.93 -17.60 -9.40
CA ASP A 77 7.69 -18.58 -10.44
C ASP A 77 6.25 -18.53 -10.95
N HIS A 78 6.10 -18.59 -12.28
CA HIS A 78 4.80 -18.63 -12.95
C HIS A 78 3.87 -17.46 -12.58
N THR A 79 4.40 -16.26 -12.39
CA THR A 79 3.56 -15.07 -12.14
C THR A 79 3.77 -13.98 -13.19
N THR A 80 2.71 -13.21 -13.42
CA THR A 80 2.76 -11.92 -14.12
C THR A 80 2.79 -10.83 -13.07
N LEU A 81 3.72 -9.87 -13.20
CA LEU A 81 3.70 -8.68 -12.36
C LEU A 81 2.63 -7.72 -12.86
N GLU A 82 1.85 -7.20 -11.93
CA GLU A 82 0.96 -6.07 -12.14
C GLU A 82 1.45 -4.90 -11.29
N LEU A 83 1.62 -3.74 -11.91
CA LEU A 83 1.98 -2.49 -11.24
C LEU A 83 0.80 -1.53 -11.23
N THR A 84 0.52 -0.96 -10.06
CA THR A 84 -0.32 0.24 -9.92
C THR A 84 0.47 1.34 -9.26
N ILE A 85 0.48 2.54 -9.85
CA ILE A 85 1.02 3.76 -9.25
C ILE A 85 -0.12 4.77 -9.06
N THR A 86 -0.30 5.23 -7.82
CA THR A 86 -1.30 6.25 -7.51
C THR A 86 -0.73 7.66 -7.69
N LYS A 87 -1.62 8.66 -7.77
CA LYS A 87 -1.21 10.08 -7.89
C LYS A 87 -0.38 10.58 -6.70
N ASP A 88 -0.57 10.00 -5.52
CA ASP A 88 0.18 10.33 -4.31
C ASP A 88 1.46 9.48 -4.12
N GLY A 89 1.88 8.77 -5.17
CA GLY A 89 3.16 8.05 -5.21
C GLY A 89 3.13 6.67 -4.55
N ARG A 90 1.97 6.14 -4.16
CA ARG A 90 1.92 4.75 -3.68
C ARG A 90 2.13 3.82 -4.85
N SER A 91 2.91 2.77 -4.63
CA SER A 91 3.05 1.68 -5.60
C SER A 91 2.50 0.39 -5.02
N TYR A 92 1.92 -0.42 -5.89
CA TYR A 92 1.48 -1.78 -5.59
C TYR A 92 2.03 -2.70 -6.67
N VAL A 93 2.85 -3.66 -6.28
CA VAL A 93 3.35 -4.74 -7.14
C VAL A 93 2.61 -6.01 -6.77
N ARG A 94 1.72 -6.46 -7.65
CA ARG A 94 0.90 -7.66 -7.49
C ARG A 94 1.48 -8.80 -8.31
N TYR A 95 1.44 -10.01 -7.76
CA TYR A 95 1.93 -11.22 -8.40
C TYR A 95 0.74 -12.10 -8.83
N LEU A 96 0.36 -12.00 -10.10
CA LEU A 96 -0.80 -12.69 -10.64
C LEU A 96 -0.42 -14.09 -11.13
N PRO A 97 -1.12 -15.15 -10.70
CA PRO A 97 -0.97 -16.50 -11.25
C PRO A 97 -1.25 -16.55 -12.77
N PRO A 98 -0.86 -17.64 -13.45
CA PRO A 98 -1.16 -17.80 -14.86
C PRO A 98 -2.67 -17.74 -15.12
N ALA A 99 -3.06 -17.16 -16.25
CA ALA A 99 -4.45 -16.98 -16.67
C ALA A 99 -5.32 -16.05 -15.79
N VAL A 100 -4.72 -15.30 -14.85
CA VAL A 100 -5.38 -14.18 -14.18
C VAL A 100 -5.15 -12.90 -14.98
N ASP A 101 -6.22 -12.20 -15.31
CA ASP A 101 -6.16 -10.94 -16.04
C ASP A 101 -5.62 -9.80 -15.17
N ILE A 102 -4.97 -8.83 -15.82
CA ILE A 102 -4.63 -7.55 -15.20
C ILE A 102 -5.92 -6.87 -14.71
N ALA A 103 -5.81 -6.20 -13.58
CA ALA A 103 -6.88 -5.55 -12.83
C ALA A 103 -7.94 -6.51 -12.25
N ASP A 104 -7.62 -7.80 -12.11
CA ASP A 104 -8.46 -8.73 -11.34
C ASP A 104 -8.71 -8.14 -9.93
N PRO A 105 -9.97 -8.00 -9.48
CA PRO A 105 -10.29 -7.25 -8.26
C PRO A 105 -10.10 -8.08 -6.98
N GLN A 106 -9.73 -9.37 -7.08
CA GLN A 106 -9.74 -10.23 -5.92
C GLN A 106 -8.54 -9.95 -5.00
N PRO A 107 -8.76 -9.77 -3.69
CA PRO A 107 -7.72 -9.50 -2.71
C PRO A 107 -6.97 -10.78 -2.29
N LYS A 108 -6.49 -11.57 -3.26
CA LYS A 108 -6.00 -12.94 -3.01
C LYS A 108 -4.62 -13.23 -3.58
N TYR A 109 -3.85 -12.20 -3.87
CA TYR A 109 -2.54 -12.32 -4.50
C TYR A 109 -1.48 -11.64 -3.65
N LEU A 110 -0.26 -12.19 -3.66
CA LEU A 110 0.89 -11.52 -3.08
C LEU A 110 0.96 -10.10 -3.63
N THR A 111 1.01 -9.13 -2.73
CA THR A 111 1.07 -7.71 -3.08
C THR A 111 2.13 -7.04 -2.23
N ILE A 112 3.06 -6.35 -2.88
CA ILE A 112 4.03 -5.48 -2.21
C ILE A 112 3.58 -4.04 -2.39
N GLY A 113 3.14 -3.43 -1.30
CA GLY A 113 2.79 -2.02 -1.24
C GLY A 113 4.01 -1.19 -0.84
N THR A 114 4.26 -0.08 -1.53
CA THR A 114 5.22 0.95 -1.06
C THR A 114 4.49 2.27 -0.89
N TYR A 115 4.58 2.83 0.31
CA TYR A 115 3.87 4.04 0.70
C TYR A 115 4.87 5.15 1.06
N PRO A 116 4.90 6.26 0.32
CA PRO A 116 5.62 7.46 0.73
C PRO A 116 5.12 7.92 2.09
N PHE A 117 5.96 7.73 3.12
CA PHE A 117 5.58 8.03 4.49
C PHE A 117 6.80 8.48 5.28
N LYS A 118 6.84 9.79 5.54
CA LYS A 118 7.94 10.40 6.29
C LYS A 118 8.09 9.75 7.66
N ARG A 119 9.32 9.38 8.00
CA ARG A 119 9.65 8.73 9.28
C ARG A 119 8.88 7.42 9.51
N ALA A 120 8.63 6.64 8.44
CA ALA A 120 7.94 5.36 8.49
C ALA A 120 8.47 4.42 9.59
N TYR A 121 9.79 4.29 9.73
CA TYR A 121 10.41 3.50 10.80
C TYR A 121 9.95 3.93 12.20
N HIS A 122 9.90 5.24 12.46
CA HIS A 122 9.48 5.76 13.75
C HIS A 122 7.99 5.48 14.00
N ALA A 123 7.15 5.64 12.98
CA ALA A 123 5.73 5.33 13.08
C ALA A 123 5.50 3.84 13.39
N LEU A 124 6.22 2.94 12.70
CA LEU A 124 6.18 1.50 12.98
C LEU A 124 6.70 1.17 14.37
N LYS A 125 7.74 1.84 14.85
CA LYS A 125 8.26 1.66 16.22
C LYS A 125 7.24 2.07 17.29
N VAL A 126 6.40 3.06 17.02
CA VAL A 126 5.30 3.43 17.92
C VAL A 126 4.16 2.41 17.83
N GLN A 127 3.84 1.95 16.61
CA GLN A 127 2.83 0.89 16.40
C GLN A 127 3.22 -0.38 17.16
N SER A 128 4.47 -0.82 17.05
CA SER A 128 4.96 -2.09 17.61
C SER A 128 4.87 -2.20 19.13
N GLN A 129 4.59 -1.10 19.83
CA GLN A 129 4.37 -1.07 21.28
C GLN A 129 2.92 -1.38 21.66
N LYS A 130 2.00 -1.48 20.70
CA LYS A 130 0.60 -1.76 20.94
C LYS A 130 0.36 -3.25 21.24
N PRO A 131 -0.67 -3.60 22.02
CA PRO A 131 -1.04 -4.99 22.25
C PRO A 131 -1.39 -5.73 20.95
N GLY A 132 -0.94 -6.97 20.84
CA GLY A 132 -1.22 -7.83 19.68
C GLY A 132 -0.30 -7.60 18.47
N GLU A 133 0.68 -6.69 18.58
CA GLU A 133 1.73 -6.56 17.57
C GLU A 133 2.83 -7.61 17.77
N VAL A 134 3.29 -8.17 16.67
CA VAL A 134 4.45 -9.05 16.56
C VAL A 134 5.57 -8.26 15.89
N VAL A 135 6.76 -8.35 16.46
CA VAL A 135 7.92 -7.59 16.01
C VAL A 135 9.02 -8.55 15.60
N GLU A 136 9.50 -8.36 14.38
CA GLU A 136 10.63 -9.08 13.82
C GLU A 136 11.59 -8.07 13.17
N HIS A 137 12.67 -8.58 12.59
CA HIS A 137 13.62 -7.77 11.86
C HIS A 137 13.98 -8.43 10.53
N THR A 138 14.21 -7.61 9.52
CA THR A 138 14.84 -8.07 8.29
C THR A 138 16.33 -8.31 8.54
N SER A 139 16.97 -9.14 7.72
CA SER A 139 18.40 -9.45 7.81
C SER A 139 19.31 -8.20 7.68
N ASP A 140 18.84 -7.16 7.00
CA ASP A 140 19.51 -5.86 6.80
C ASP A 140 19.08 -4.77 7.79
N GLY A 141 18.33 -5.13 8.84
CA GLY A 141 18.07 -4.24 10.00
C GLY A 141 16.81 -3.37 9.90
N GLY A 142 15.90 -3.66 8.98
CA GLY A 142 14.54 -3.15 8.93
C GLY A 142 13.72 -3.59 10.15
N LEU A 143 12.75 -2.76 10.54
CA LEU A 143 11.76 -3.10 11.56
C LEU A 143 10.55 -3.73 10.87
N VAL A 144 10.23 -4.96 11.25
CA VAL A 144 9.07 -5.72 10.74
C VAL A 144 7.98 -5.74 11.81
N VAL A 145 6.77 -5.36 11.47
CA VAL A 145 5.62 -5.31 12.38
C VAL A 145 4.40 -5.96 11.73
N SER A 146 3.77 -6.90 12.41
CA SER A 146 2.49 -7.50 12.01
C SER A 146 1.53 -7.58 13.20
N ASN A 147 0.23 -7.67 12.93
CA ASN A 147 -0.79 -7.77 13.98
C ASN A 147 -1.36 -9.18 14.05
N GLN A 148 -1.42 -9.77 15.25
CA GLN A 148 -1.96 -11.12 15.48
C GLN A 148 -3.41 -11.29 14.98
N SER A 149 -4.20 -10.22 15.00
CA SER A 149 -5.60 -10.23 14.52
C SER A 149 -5.73 -9.99 13.02
N SER A 150 -4.65 -9.60 12.33
CA SER A 150 -4.63 -9.39 10.87
C SER A 150 -3.26 -9.75 10.28
N PRO A 151 -2.86 -11.05 10.36
CA PRO A 151 -1.48 -11.46 10.11
C PRO A 151 -1.11 -11.57 8.62
N THR A 152 -2.07 -11.35 7.71
CA THR A 152 -1.85 -11.41 6.25
C THR A 152 -1.11 -10.20 5.69
N SER A 153 -1.03 -9.10 6.45
CA SER A 153 -0.27 -7.90 6.10
C SER A 153 0.85 -7.68 7.11
N VAL A 154 2.07 -7.58 6.59
CA VAL A 154 3.29 -7.37 7.38
C VAL A 154 3.97 -6.11 6.90
N TYR A 155 4.32 -5.21 7.83
CA TYR A 155 4.87 -3.90 7.50
C TYR A 155 6.36 -3.84 7.78
N ILE A 156 7.14 -3.25 6.87
CA ILE A 156 8.57 -3.05 7.00
C ILE A 156 8.87 -1.55 6.94
N GLY A 157 9.81 -1.10 7.77
CA GLY A 157 10.38 0.24 7.67
C GLY A 157 11.88 0.25 7.95
N TYR A 158 12.59 1.15 7.28
CA TYR A 158 14.03 1.37 7.44
C TYR A 158 14.32 2.77 7.99
N ARG A 159 15.36 2.91 8.84
CA ARG A 159 15.65 4.16 9.58
C ARG A 159 15.90 5.38 8.69
N ASN A 160 16.50 5.16 7.52
CA ASN A 160 16.92 6.22 6.60
C ASN A 160 16.06 6.26 5.33
N GLN A 161 14.83 5.75 5.41
CA GLN A 161 13.91 5.75 4.28
C GLN A 161 12.56 6.35 4.71
N ASP A 162 12.03 7.21 3.86
CA ASP A 162 10.71 7.82 4.03
C ASP A 162 9.63 7.03 3.27
N VAL A 163 9.71 5.70 3.35
CA VAL A 163 8.68 4.79 2.83
C VAL A 163 8.33 3.72 3.86
N GLN A 164 7.04 3.37 3.92
CA GLN A 164 6.56 2.15 4.59
C GLN A 164 6.29 1.10 3.51
N ILE A 165 6.72 -0.13 3.76
CA ILE A 165 6.51 -1.27 2.88
C ILE A 165 5.47 -2.17 3.52
N GLU A 166 4.53 -2.68 2.73
CA GLU A 166 3.59 -3.72 3.13
C GLU A 166 3.82 -4.96 2.29
N VAL A 167 3.93 -6.11 2.95
CA VAL A 167 3.93 -7.43 2.35
C VAL A 167 2.59 -8.06 2.69
N PHE A 168 1.70 -8.14 1.71
CA PHE A 168 0.42 -8.82 1.83
C PHE A 168 0.49 -10.20 1.16
N ASP A 169 0.06 -11.24 1.86
CA ASP A 169 -0.20 -12.56 1.29
C ASP A 169 -1.38 -13.22 2.01
N PRO A 170 -2.31 -13.91 1.30
CA PRO A 170 -3.37 -14.68 1.95
C PRO A 170 -2.86 -15.76 2.91
N ASP A 171 -1.66 -16.29 2.70
CA ASP A 171 -0.95 -17.11 3.69
C ASP A 171 -0.09 -16.21 4.60
N PRO A 172 -0.46 -16.00 5.87
CA PRO A 172 0.27 -15.12 6.79
C PRO A 172 1.71 -15.59 7.03
N ARG A 173 2.00 -16.90 6.92
CA ARG A 173 3.36 -17.42 7.07
C ARG A 173 4.23 -17.01 5.89
N ARG A 174 3.67 -17.01 4.69
CA ARG A 174 4.37 -16.54 3.49
C ARG A 174 4.64 -15.04 3.57
N ALA A 175 3.66 -14.24 3.99
CA ALA A 175 3.83 -12.80 4.19
C ALA A 175 4.99 -12.50 5.15
N LEU A 176 5.00 -13.14 6.33
CA LEU A 176 6.06 -12.94 7.33
C LEU A 176 7.42 -13.45 6.84
N SER A 177 7.47 -14.61 6.18
CA SER A 177 8.71 -15.18 5.64
C SER A 177 9.35 -14.24 4.63
N LEU A 178 8.59 -13.72 3.66
CA LEU A 178 9.07 -12.75 2.67
C LEU A 178 9.52 -11.44 3.33
N ALA A 179 8.75 -10.97 4.31
CA ALA A 179 9.07 -9.72 4.99
C ALA A 179 10.37 -9.81 5.80
N THR A 180 10.73 -10.98 6.32
CA THR A 180 11.90 -11.17 7.19
C THR A 180 13.14 -11.71 6.47
N SER A 181 12.99 -12.35 5.31
CA SER A 181 14.10 -12.95 4.56
C SER A 181 15.09 -11.93 4.00
N GLY A 182 14.62 -10.71 3.70
CA GLY A 182 15.37 -9.71 2.95
C GLY A 182 15.16 -9.81 1.42
N ASP A 183 14.24 -10.65 0.95
CA ASP A 183 13.89 -10.76 -0.47
C ASP A 183 13.03 -9.58 -0.96
N VAL A 184 12.37 -8.87 -0.04
CA VAL A 184 11.61 -7.67 -0.35
C VAL A 184 12.56 -6.48 -0.46
N GLN A 185 12.91 -6.12 -1.69
CA GLN A 185 13.95 -5.15 -2.02
C GLN A 185 13.43 -4.07 -2.98
N PRO A 186 14.11 -2.92 -3.09
CA PRO A 186 13.87 -1.97 -4.16
C PRO A 186 14.03 -2.64 -5.54
N ALA A 187 13.15 -2.30 -6.49
CA ALA A 187 13.43 -2.50 -7.90
C ALA A 187 14.59 -1.57 -8.29
N GLY A 188 15.58 -2.13 -8.99
CA GLY A 188 16.86 -1.47 -9.32
C GLY A 188 17.04 -1.28 -10.81
#